data_AF-A0A5C7F3P5-F1
#
_entry.id   AF-A0A5C7F3P5-F1
#
_cell.length_a   1.000
_cell.length_b   1.000
_cell.length_c   1.000
_cell.angle_alpha   90.00
_cell.angle_beta   90.00
_cell.angle_gamma   90.00
#
_symmetry.space_group_name_H-M   'P 1'
#
loop_
_entity.id
_entity.type
_entity.pdbx_description
1 polymer ?
#
loop_
_entity_poly.entity_id
_entity_poly.type
_entity_poly.pdbx_seq_one_letter_code
_entity_poly.pdbx_strand_id
1 'polypeptide(L)'
;MEKLVLELNDIKVSFLDKTIFTEIDQLSGGESIRLKLCQLFLGACNVLILDEPENFLDLRSRKALESLLLNYEGTVLMVSHDRAFINRTADQVYEIQEKKVKLIHEYKKQ
;
A
#
# COMPACT_ATOMS: atom_id res chain seq x y z
N MET A 1 -17.86 6.67 11.08
CA MET A 1 -17.82 5.81 9.88
C MET A 1 -18.27 6.53 8.62
N GLU A 2 -19.37 7.30 8.64
CA GLU A 2 -19.80 8.09 7.46
C GLU A 2 -18.73 9.03 6.90
N LYS A 3 -17.93 9.67 7.76
CA LYS A 3 -16.81 10.52 7.34
C LYS A 3 -15.70 9.76 6.61
N LEU A 4 -15.46 8.51 7.02
CA LEU A 4 -14.47 7.59 6.42
C LEU A 4 -14.91 7.16 5.01
N VAL A 5 -16.21 6.89 4.83
CA VAL A 5 -16.81 6.51 3.54
C VAL A 5 -16.82 7.69 2.56
N LEU A 6 -17.02 8.92 3.06
CA LEU A 6 -16.99 10.13 2.25
C LEU A 6 -15.57 10.49 1.77
N GLU A 7 -14.54 10.41 2.62
CA GLU A 7 -13.14 10.65 2.22
C GLU A 7 -12.62 9.56 1.27
N LEU A 8 -13.11 8.33 1.39
CA LEU A 8 -12.80 7.21 0.50
C LEU A 8 -13.67 7.15 -0.76
N ASN A 9 -14.58 8.10 -1.01
CA ASN A 9 -15.32 8.19 -2.27
C ASN A 9 -14.54 8.94 -3.36
N ASP A 10 -13.67 9.89 -2.98
CA ASP A 10 -12.78 10.62 -3.91
C ASP A 10 -11.63 9.73 -4.42
N ILE A 11 -11.18 8.78 -3.59
CA ILE A 11 -10.35 7.65 -4.02
C ILE A 11 -11.34 6.60 -4.52
N LYS A 12 -11.46 6.28 -5.81
CA LYS A 12 -12.44 5.27 -6.31
C LYS A 12 -12.20 3.86 -5.73
N VAL A 13 -12.53 3.61 -4.47
CA VAL A 13 -12.46 2.32 -3.79
C VAL A 13 -13.82 1.64 -3.95
N SER A 14 -14.01 1.01 -5.13
CA SER A 14 -15.24 0.34 -5.57
C SER A 14 -15.68 -0.90 -4.76
N PHE A 15 -15.18 -1.03 -3.53
CA PHE A 15 -15.39 -2.19 -2.68
C PHE A 15 -16.16 -1.87 -1.38
N LEU A 16 -16.32 -0.59 -1.02
CA LEU A 16 -16.97 -0.22 0.24
C LEU A 16 -18.46 -0.59 0.27
N ASP A 17 -19.21 -0.42 -0.81
CA ASP A 17 -20.69 -0.56 -0.81
C ASP A 17 -21.25 -1.88 -0.24
N LYS A 18 -20.54 -3.01 -0.40
CA LYS A 18 -20.98 -4.31 0.14
C LYS A 18 -20.47 -4.61 1.55
N THR A 19 -19.47 -3.88 2.00
CA THR A 19 -18.63 -4.29 3.14
C THR A 19 -18.65 -3.28 4.28
N ILE A 20 -19.22 -2.10 4.08
CA ILE A 20 -19.45 -1.07 5.11
C ILE A 20 -20.20 -1.63 6.33
N PHE A 21 -21.03 -2.67 6.15
CA PHE A 21 -21.82 -3.28 7.22
C PHE A 21 -21.35 -4.68 7.63
N THR A 22 -20.23 -5.17 7.07
CA THR A 22 -19.67 -6.48 7.40
C THR A 22 -18.78 -6.35 8.63
N GLU A 23 -18.92 -7.28 9.58
CA GLU A 23 -18.04 -7.34 10.75
C GLU A 23 -16.59 -7.64 10.32
N ILE A 24 -15.61 -7.10 11.04
CA ILE A 24 -14.18 -7.16 10.65
C ILE A 24 -13.68 -8.60 10.53
N ASP A 25 -14.19 -9.50 11.36
CA ASP A 25 -13.89 -10.93 11.40
C ASP A 25 -14.51 -11.72 10.24
N GLN A 26 -15.50 -11.15 9.55
CA GLN A 26 -16.14 -11.72 8.35
C GLN A 26 -15.51 -11.23 7.05
N LEU A 27 -14.56 -10.30 7.11
CA LEU A 27 -13.81 -9.85 5.94
C LEU A 27 -12.92 -10.97 5.42
N SER A 28 -12.96 -11.20 4.11
CA SER A 28 -11.92 -12.01 3.48
C SER A 28 -10.55 -11.32 3.61
N GLY A 29 -9.46 -12.08 3.47
CA GLY A 29 -8.10 -11.56 3.65
C GLY A 29 -7.81 -10.32 2.80
N GLY A 30 -8.27 -10.29 1.53
CA GLY A 30 -8.09 -9.13 0.66
C GLY A 30 -8.90 -7.90 1.08
N GLU A 31 -10.04 -8.09 1.74
CA GLU A 31 -10.92 -7.02 2.20
C GLU A 31 -10.40 -6.42 3.50
N SER A 32 -9.94 -7.26 4.42
CA SER A 32 -9.27 -6.83 5.66
C SER A 32 -8.01 -6.01 5.37
N ILE A 33 -7.24 -6.40 4.34
CA ILE A 33 -6.05 -5.67 3.92
C ILE A 33 -6.41 -4.35 3.28
N ARG A 34 -7.42 -4.30 2.40
CA ARG A 34 -7.90 -3.01 1.86
C ARG A 34 -8.36 -2.06 2.96
N LEU A 35 -9.06 -2.57 3.97
CA LEU A 35 -9.49 -1.76 5.11
C LEU A 35 -8.29 -1.21 5.90
N LYS A 36 -7.29 -2.05 6.19
CA LYS A 36 -6.04 -1.62 6.85
C LYS A 36 -5.27 -0.58 6.02
N LEU A 37 -5.19 -0.78 4.71
CA LEU A 37 -4.56 0.18 3.81
C LEU A 37 -5.33 1.51 3.81
N CYS A 38 -6.67 1.48 3.70
CA CYS A 38 -7.48 2.69 3.82
C CYS A 38 -7.23 3.40 5.16
N GLN A 39 -7.15 2.68 6.28
CA GLN A 39 -6.83 3.26 7.58
C GLN A 39 -5.44 3.90 7.62
N LEU A 40 -4.42 3.25 7.04
CA LEU A 40 -3.07 3.78 6.97
C LEU A 40 -2.98 5.08 6.16
N PHE A 41 -3.73 5.17 5.05
CA PHE A 41 -3.72 6.33 4.15
C PHE A 41 -4.63 7.48 4.61
N LEU A 42 -5.63 7.21 5.45
CA LEU A 42 -6.45 8.23 6.09
C LEU A 42 -5.75 8.91 7.27
N GLY A 43 -4.78 8.23 7.88
CA GLY A 43 -3.83 8.89 8.76
C GLY A 43 -2.97 9.83 7.93
N ALA A 44 -3.02 11.14 8.21
CA ALA A 44 -2.18 12.16 7.58
C ALA A 44 -0.70 12.00 7.97
N CYS A 45 -0.12 10.85 7.66
CA CYS A 45 1.26 10.49 7.91
C CYS A 45 2.12 11.07 6.78
N ASN A 46 3.25 11.67 7.13
CA ASN A 46 4.22 12.16 6.15
C ASN A 46 5.14 11.04 5.65
N VAL A 47 5.32 9.99 6.47
CA VAL A 47 6.21 8.87 6.20
C VAL A 47 5.53 7.55 6.57
N LEU A 48 5.56 6.59 5.65
CA LEU A 48 5.05 5.23 5.84
C LEU A 48 6.23 4.25 5.84
N ILE A 49 6.29 3.35 6.81
CA ILE A 49 7.30 2.29 6.89
C ILE A 49 6.58 0.95 6.79
N LEU A 50 6.91 0.16 5.77
CA LEU A 50 6.23 -1.09 5.45
C LEU A 50 7.23 -2.25 5.37
N ASP A 51 6.92 -3.36 6.03
CA ASP A 51 7.70 -4.58 5.96
C ASP A 51 6.89 -5.66 5.23
N GLU A 52 7.37 -6.07 4.05
CA GLU A 52 6.73 -7.00 3.12
C GLU A 52 5.21 -6.79 2.96
N PRO A 53 4.75 -5.56 2.60
CA PRO A 53 3.32 -5.22 2.58
C PRO A 53 2.51 -6.03 1.56
N GLU A 54 3.17 -6.63 0.57
CA GLU A 54 2.59 -7.48 -0.47
C GLU A 54 2.38 -8.94 -0.07
N ASN A 55 2.86 -9.35 1.09
CA ASN A 55 2.82 -10.75 1.50
C ASN A 55 1.38 -11.22 1.75
N PHE A 56 1.09 -12.47 1.40
CA PHE A 56 -0.25 -13.08 1.47
C PHE A 56 -1.36 -12.35 0.68
N LEU A 57 -1.02 -11.39 -0.19
CA LEU A 57 -1.99 -10.71 -1.04
C LEU A 57 -2.33 -11.52 -2.28
N ASP A 58 -3.62 -11.60 -2.59
CA ASP A 58 -4.06 -12.01 -3.92
C ASP A 58 -3.66 -10.96 -4.97
N LEU A 59 -3.71 -11.33 -6.25
CA LEU A 59 -3.31 -10.46 -7.35
C LEU A 59 -4.07 -9.12 -7.35
N ARG A 60 -5.35 -9.14 -6.97
CA ARG A 60 -6.22 -7.96 -6.98
C ARG A 60 -5.84 -6.98 -5.88
N SER A 61 -5.58 -7.48 -4.68
CA SER A 61 -5.18 -6.68 -3.51
C SER A 61 -3.77 -6.14 -3.68
N ARG A 62 -2.89 -6.92 -4.30
CA ARG A 62 -1.54 -6.47 -4.66
C ARG A 62 -1.54 -5.28 -5.62
N LYS A 63 -2.35 -5.33 -6.68
CA LYS A 63 -2.51 -4.17 -7.60
C LYS A 63 -3.10 -2.95 -6.92
N ALA A 64 -4.01 -3.14 -5.96
CA ALA A 64 -4.56 -2.04 -5.18
C ALA A 64 -3.49 -1.40 -4.30
N LEU A 65 -2.67 -2.21 -3.63
CA LEU A 65 -1.51 -1.73 -2.87
C LEU A 65 -0.53 -0.96 -3.77
N GLU A 66 -0.15 -1.52 -4.92
CA GLU A 66 0.72 -0.82 -5.89
C GLU A 66 0.17 0.55 -6.27
N SER A 67 -1.13 0.61 -6.60
CA SER A 67 -1.81 1.87 -6.95
C SER A 67 -1.83 2.86 -5.79
N LEU A 68 -2.03 2.40 -4.57
CA LEU A 68 -2.02 3.25 -3.38
C LEU A 68 -0.63 3.83 -3.11
N LEU A 69 0.42 3.00 -3.18
CA LEU A 69 1.80 3.44 -2.97
C LEU A 69 2.24 4.47 -4.02
N LEU A 70 1.85 4.28 -5.28
CA LEU A 70 2.16 5.21 -6.36
C LEU A 70 1.47 6.58 -6.22
N ASN A 71 0.30 6.63 -5.58
CA ASN A 71 -0.47 7.85 -5.39
C ASN A 71 -0.33 8.45 -3.98
N TYR A 72 0.52 7.87 -3.13
CA TYR A 72 0.74 8.41 -1.79
C TYR A 72 1.57 9.69 -1.86
N GLU A 73 1.04 10.77 -1.31
CA GLU A 73 1.71 12.08 -1.34
C GLU A 73 2.90 12.17 -0.35
N GLY A 74 3.00 11.25 0.60
CA GLY A 74 4.09 11.15 1.55
C GLY A 74 5.28 10.32 1.06
N THR A 75 6.26 10.13 1.94
CA THR A 75 7.40 9.22 1.67
C THR A 75 7.06 7.80 2.10
N VAL A 76 7.36 6.81 1.26
CA VAL A 76 7.28 5.40 1.65
C VAL A 76 8.68 4.82 1.73
N LEU A 77 9.02 4.23 2.88
CA LEU A 77 10.12 3.30 3.03
C LEU A 77 9.54 1.89 3.13
N MET A 78 9.88 1.02 2.20
CA MET A 78 9.39 -0.35 2.22
C MET A 78 10.50 -1.36 2.02
N VAL A 79 10.31 -2.53 2.62
CA VAL A 79 11.14 -3.73 2.41
C VAL A 79 10.29 -4.75 1.67
N SER A 80 10.85 -5.33 0.62
CA SER A 80 10.20 -6.38 -0.18
C SER A 80 11.27 -7.30 -0.75
N HIS A 81 10.96 -8.59 -0.85
CA HIS A 81 11.79 -9.55 -1.58
C HIS A 81 11.34 -9.71 -3.05
N ASP A 82 10.24 -9.09 -3.46
CA ASP A 82 9.70 -9.17 -4.81
C ASP A 82 10.17 -8.00 -5.68
N ARG A 83 11.14 -8.30 -6.54
CA ARG A 83 11.72 -7.34 -7.49
C ARG A 83 10.69 -6.73 -8.43
N ALA A 84 9.68 -7.48 -8.85
CA ALA A 84 8.69 -6.97 -9.79
C ALA A 84 7.79 -5.92 -9.14
N PHE A 85 7.47 -6.11 -7.86
CA PHE A 85 6.74 -5.10 -7.07
C PHE A 85 7.59 -3.86 -6.82
N ILE A 86 8.84 -4.02 -6.37
CA ILE A 86 9.78 -2.91 -6.19
C ILE A 86 9.90 -2.07 -7.47
N ASN A 87 10.10 -2.72 -8.62
CA ASN A 87 10.23 -2.02 -9.90
C ASN A 87 8.97 -1.26 -10.32
N ARG A 88 7.79 -1.64 -9.81
CA ARG A 88 6.51 -1.00 -10.14
C ARG A 88 6.16 0.15 -9.19
N THR A 89 6.71 0.19 -7.98
CA THR A 89 6.24 1.10 -6.92
C THR A 89 7.34 2.02 -6.37
N ALA A 90 8.61 1.66 -6.48
CA ALA A 90 9.71 2.42 -5.89
C ALA A 90 10.22 3.52 -6.83
N ASP A 91 10.56 4.67 -6.25
CA ASP A 91 11.35 5.71 -6.93
C ASP A 91 12.86 5.42 -6.84
N GLN A 92 13.30 4.87 -5.71
CA GLN A 92 14.70 4.53 -5.43
C GLN A 92 14.81 3.14 -4.82
N VAL A 93 15.85 2.40 -5.20
CA VAL A 93 16.11 1.05 -4.69
C VAL A 93 17.45 1.03 -3.99
N TYR A 94 17.40 0.72 -2.71
CA TYR A 94 18.57 0.50 -1.88
C TYR A 94 18.78 -0.99 -1.65
N GLU A 95 20.03 -1.42 -1.73
CA GLU A 95 20.45 -2.77 -1.39
C GLU A 95 21.25 -2.74 -0.09
N ILE A 96 20.98 -3.71 0.79
CA ILE A 96 21.72 -3.90 2.03
C ILE A 96 22.65 -5.11 1.85
N GLN A 97 23.96 -4.85 1.80
CA GLN A 97 24.99 -5.90 1.75
C GLN A 97 26.09 -5.58 2.75
N GLU A 98 26.57 -6.60 3.48
CA GLU A 98 27.66 -6.46 4.45
C GLU A 98 27.44 -5.33 5.48
N LYS A 99 26.18 -5.17 5.95
CA LYS A 99 25.76 -4.07 6.86
C LYS A 99 25.93 -2.66 6.29
N LYS A 100 26.08 -2.53 4.97
CA LYS A 100 26.11 -1.25 4.26
C LYS A 100 24.87 -1.11 3.39
N VAL A 101 24.38 0.11 3.28
CA VAL A 101 23.26 0.48 2.41
C VAL A 101 23.83 1.15 1.17
N LYS A 102 23.48 0.66 -0.02
CA LYS A 102 23.92 1.22 -1.30
C LYS A 102 22.71 1.49 -2.19
N LEU A 103 22.63 2.70 -2.75
CA LEU A 103 21.68 3.00 -3.81
C LEU A 103 22.11 2.21 -5.06
N ILE A 104 21.25 1.33 -5.56
CA ILE A 104 21.53 0.52 -6.75
C ILE A 104 20.69 0.95 -7.95
N HIS A 105 19.57 1.62 -7.73
CA HIS A 105 18.72 2.11 -8.80
C HIS A 105 17.95 3.36 -8.40
N GLU A 106 17.74 4.25 -9.37
CA GLU A 106 16.87 5.42 -9.26
C GLU A 106 15.98 5.48 -10.50
N TYR A 107 14.68 5.28 -10.28
CA TYR A 107 13.67 5.40 -11.32
C TYR A 107 13.34 6.87 -11.51
N LYS A 108 13.37 7.34 -12.76
CA LYS A 108 12.87 8.68 -13.08
C LYS A 108 11.35 8.64 -13.06
N LYS A 109 10.72 9.38 -12.15
CA LYS A 109 9.29 9.72 -12.25
C LYS A 109 9.06 10.44 -13.58
N GLN A 110 8.13 9.94 -14.39
CA GLN A 110 7.65 10.60 -15.61
C GLN A 110 6.85 11.85 -15.26
#